data_AF-A0A2X2VD85-F1
#
_entry.id   AF-A0A2X2VD85-F1
#
_cell.length_a   1.000
_cell.length_b   1.000
_cell.length_c   1.000
_cell.angle_alpha   90.00
_cell.angle_beta   90.00
_cell.angle_gamma   90.00
#
_symmetry.space_group_name_H-M   'P 1'
#
loop_
_entity.id
_entity.type
_entity.pdbx_description
1 polymer ?
#
loop_
_entity_poly.entity_id
_entity_poly.type
_entity_poly.pdbx_seq_one_letter_code
_entity_poly.pdbx_strand_id
1 'polypeptide(L)' 'MDNFQKDIDDRANLTLSNRFELLLFRLGTSLHEQKSELFGINVFKLREIVPMPTFYALPE' A
#
# COMPACT_ATOMS: atom_id res chain seq x y z
N MET A 1 9.35 -23.96 27.03
CA MET A 1 9.91 -24.01 25.66
C MET A 1 8.86 -23.49 24.67
N ASP A 2 8.06 -22.50 25.07
CA ASP A 2 6.76 -22.21 24.44
C ASP A 2 6.74 -20.89 23.66
N ASN A 3 7.71 -20.02 23.90
CA ASN A 3 7.80 -18.74 23.18
C ASN A 3 8.21 -18.92 21.72
N PHE A 4 9.02 -19.94 21.41
CA PHE A 4 9.46 -20.19 20.04
C PHE A 4 8.32 -20.70 19.15
N GLN A 5 7.44 -21.55 19.70
CA GLN A 5 6.25 -22.02 19.01
C GLN A 5 5.27 -20.86 18.75
N LYS A 6 5.13 -19.94 19.72
CA LYS A 6 4.25 -18.77 19.60
C LYS A 6 4.73 -17.77 18.54
N ASP A 7 6.04 -17.50 18.47
CA ASP A 7 6.62 -16.69 17.39
C ASP A 7 6.44 -17.34 16.01
N ILE A 8 6.52 -18.66 15.92
CA ILE A 8 6.29 -19.41 14.67
C ILE A 8 4.81 -19.36 14.29
N ASP A 9 3.89 -19.53 15.24
CA ASP A 9 2.44 -19.43 15.01
C ASP A 9 2.00 -18.02 14.63
N ASP A 10 2.60 -16.97 15.20
CA ASP A 10 2.32 -15.58 14.83
C ASP A 10 2.83 -15.26 13.41
N ARG A 11 3.99 -15.81 13.03
CA ARG A 11 4.54 -15.69 11.66
C ARG A 11 3.73 -16.51 10.66
N ALA A 12 3.26 -17.71 11.05
CA ALA A 12 2.39 -18.55 10.24
C ALA A 12 1.00 -17.91 10.04
N ASN A 13 0.42 -17.29 11.09
CA ASN A 13 -0.85 -16.57 11.02
C ASN A 13 -0.81 -15.33 10.13
N LEU A 14 0.34 -14.64 10.04
CA LEU A 14 0.53 -13.53 9.10
C LEU A 14 0.59 -14.01 7.64
N THR A 15 0.99 -15.26 7.40
CA THR A 15 1.09 -15.83 6.05
C THR A 15 -0.22 -16.52 5.62
N LEU A 16 -1.03 -17.00 6.58
CA LEU A 16 -2.30 -17.71 6.35
C LEU A 16 -3.51 -16.80 6.15
N SER A 17 -3.45 -15.56 6.64
CA SER A 17 -4.53 -14.60 6.44
C SER A 17 -4.12 -13.68 5.30
N ASN A 18 -4.52 -14.04 4.08
CA ASN A 18 -4.55 -13.20 2.89
C ASN A 18 -5.48 -11.99 3.11
N ARG A 19 -5.16 -11.18 4.12
CA ARG A 19 -5.85 -9.96 4.49
C ARG A 19 -5.52 -8.98 3.38
N PHE A 20 -6.57 -8.50 2.73
CA PHE A 20 -6.50 -7.52 1.66
C PHE A 20 -5.98 -6.19 2.23
N GLU A 21 -4.67 -6.12 2.46
CA GLU A 21 -4.01 -4.92 2.93
C GLU A 21 -3.91 -3.94 1.75
N LEU A 22 -4.73 -2.89 1.82
CA LEU A 22 -4.82 -1.84 0.81
C LEU A 22 -4.36 -0.52 1.43
N LEU A 23 -3.46 0.18 0.74
CA LEU A 23 -3.23 1.61 0.98
C LEU A 23 -4.34 2.39 0.26
N LEU A 24 -5.08 3.19 1.01
CA LEU A 24 -6.11 4.07 0.47
C LEU A 24 -5.53 5.47 0.22
N PHE A 25 -5.86 6.08 -0.91
CA PHE A 25 -5.41 7.41 -1.28
C PHE A 25 -6.45 8.13 -2.14
N ARG A 26 -6.33 9.45 -2.23
CA ARG A 26 -7.21 10.30 -3.05
C ARG A 26 -6.40 11.00 -4.12
N LEU A 27 -6.91 11.05 -5.34
CA LEU A 27 -6.27 11.74 -6.46
C LEU A 27 -7.08 12.96 -6.85
N GLY A 28 -6.45 14.13 -6.76
CA GLY A 28 -6.98 15.39 -7.26
C GLY A 28 -8.46 15.63 -6.96
N THR A 29 -9.11 16.37 -7.83
CA THR A 29 -10.55 16.59 -7.80
C THR A 29 -11.07 16.42 -9.21
N SER A 30 -12.11 15.62 -9.40
CA SER A 30 -12.73 15.44 -10.71
C SER A 30 -13.17 16.79 -11.27
N LEU A 31 -12.82 17.05 -12.54
CA LEU A 31 -13.19 18.27 -13.27
C LEU A 31 -14.71 18.44 -13.38
N HIS A 32 -15.46 17.33 -13.37
CA HIS A 32 -16.90 17.33 -13.58
C HIS A 32 -17.69 17.28 -12.28
N GLU A 33 -17.23 16.52 -11.29
CA GLU A 33 -18.01 16.27 -10.07
C GLU A 33 -17.50 17.02 -8.83
N GLN A 34 -16.40 17.79 -8.95
CA GLN A 34 -15.71 18.42 -7.82
C GLN A 34 -15.48 17.45 -6.64
N LYS A 35 -15.41 16.16 -6.95
CA LYS A 35 -15.26 15.08 -5.97
C LYS A 35 -13.88 14.47 -6.12
N SER A 36 -13.23 14.27 -4.99
CA SER A 36 -11.99 13.51 -4.93
C SER A 36 -12.35 12.04 -4.70
N GLU A 37 -12.08 11.18 -5.66
CA GLU A 37 -12.36 9.75 -5.53
C GLU A 37 -11.35 9.06 -4.60
N LEU A 38 -11.83 8.03 -3.91
CA LEU A 38 -11.01 7.21 -3.01
C LEU A 38 -10.54 5.97 -3.77
N PHE A 39 -9.24 5.85 -3.95
CA PHE A 39 -8.58 4.73 -4.59
C PHE A 39 -7.88 3.85 -3.55
N GLY A 40 -7.63 2.60 -3.90
CA GLY A 40 -6.89 1.64 -3.09
C GLY A 40 -5.86 0.88 -3.91
N ILE A 41 -4.65 0.72 -3.38
CA ILE A 41 -3.59 -0.13 -3.95
C ILE A 41 -3.16 -1.18 -2.94
N ASN A 42 -2.90 -2.40 -3.39
CA ASN A 42 -2.38 -3.46 -2.53
C ASN A 42 -0.99 -3.07 -1.99
N VAL A 43 -0.79 -3.17 -0.67
CA VAL A 43 0.46 -2.76 -0.03
C VAL A 43 1.66 -3.59 -0.49
N PHE A 44 1.47 -4.85 -0.89
CA PHE A 44 2.51 -5.72 -1.44
C PHE A 44 3.00 -5.28 -2.83
N LYS A 45 2.27 -4.39 -3.51
CA LYS A 45 2.69 -3.79 -4.78
C LYS A 45 3.47 -2.49 -4.60
N LEU A 46 3.64 -2.00 -3.36
CA LEU A 46 4.35 -0.75 -3.07
C LEU A 46 5.81 -1.02 -2.73
N ARG A 47 6.69 -0.20 -3.31
CA ARG A 47 8.12 -0.19 -2.98
C ARG A 47 8.46 0.83 -1.90
N GLU A 48 7.94 2.05 -2.03
CA GLU A 48 8.17 3.16 -1.11
C GLU A 48 7.07 4.21 -1.25
N ILE A 49 6.86 5.03 -0.22
CA ILE A 49 5.99 6.20 -0.24
C ILE A 49 6.88 7.40 0.05
N VAL A 50 7.02 8.29 -0.93
CA VAL A 50 7.89 9.47 -0.84
C VAL A 50 7.12 10.73 -1.22
N PRO A 51 7.52 11.91 -0.70
CA PRO A 51 7.06 13.19 -1.23
C PRO A 51 7.37 13.27 -2.73
N MET A 52 6.48 13.93 -3.48
CA MET A 52 6.61 14.09 -4.92
C MET A 52 8.00 14.65 -5.29
N PRO A 53 8.85 13.87 -5.98
CA PRO A 53 10.16 14.35 -6.40
C PRO A 53 10.05 15.23 -7.64
N THR A 54 11.08 16.01 -7.92
CA THR A 54 11.24 16.66 -9.23
C THR A 54 11.51 15.60 -10.28
N PHE A 55 10.68 15.55 -11.32
CA PHE A 55 10.93 14.68 -12.47
C PHE A 55 11.85 15.37 -13.48
N TYR A 56 12.78 14.60 -14.03
CA TYR A 56 13.58 15.00 -15.18
C TYR A 56 12.99 14.37 -16.43
N ALA A 57 12.69 15.19 -17.44
CA ALA A 57 12.32 14.67 -18.75
C ALA A 57 13.51 13.91 -19.33
N LEU A 58 13.26 12.70 -19.83
CA LEU A 58 14.27 11.97 -20.60
C LEU A 58 14.47 12.73 -21.93
N PRO A 59 15.72 12.97 -22.35
CA PRO A 59 15.98 13.48 -23.70
C PRO A 59 15.53 12.46 -24.75
N GLU A 60 15.06 12.94 -25.91
CA GLU A 60 14.77 12.09 -27.08
C GLU A 60 16.00 11.35 -27.59
#